data_AF-A0A9R0JDC4-F1
#
_entry.id   AF-A0A9R0JDC4-F1
#
_cell.length_a   1.000
_cell.length_b   1.000
_cell.length_c   1.000
_cell.angle_alpha   90.00
_cell.angle_beta   90.00
_cell.angle_gamma   90.00
#
_symmetry.space_group_name_H-M   'P 1'
#
loop_
_entity.id
_entity.type
_entity.pdbx_description
1 polymer ?
#
loop_
_entity_poly.entity_id
_entity_poly.type
_entity_poly.pdbx_seq_one_letter_code
_entity_poly.pdbx_strand_id
1 'polypeptide(L)'
;MEEENSDINNGTVDTGKAERSVWLMKCPLVISNSWQSRASSSDPQPVSKVVLSLDPLRPDDPSAVQFTMEMNGSDMGPRSYSLNMFKDFVPMSIFSESQGEV
;
A
#
# COMPACT_ATOMS: atom_id res chain seq x y z
N MET A 1 -47.84 -18.96 -2.31
CA MET A 1 -46.66 -19.78 -2.66
C MET A 1 -45.51 -18.81 -2.72
N GLU A 2 -44.69 -18.83 -1.69
CA GLU A 2 -43.43 -18.08 -1.60
C GLU A 2 -42.40 -18.93 -2.35
N GLU A 3 -41.87 -18.41 -3.46
CA GLU A 3 -40.72 -19.03 -4.13
C GLU A 3 -39.46 -18.22 -3.80
N GLU A 4 -38.79 -18.76 -2.80
CA GLU A 4 -37.37 -18.73 -2.45
C GLU A 4 -36.45 -18.14 -3.54
N ASN A 5 -35.99 -16.91 -3.29
CA ASN A 5 -34.95 -16.22 -4.05
C ASN A 5 -33.59 -16.84 -3.69
N SER A 6 -33.20 -17.90 -4.42
CA SER A 6 -31.90 -18.56 -4.24
C SER A 6 -30.76 -17.61 -4.59
N ASP A 7 -29.94 -17.30 -3.58
CA ASP A 7 -28.81 -16.37 -3.59
C ASP A 7 -27.81 -16.60 -4.74
N ILE A 8 -27.86 -15.73 -5.75
CA ILE A 8 -26.82 -15.58 -6.78
C ILE A 8 -25.75 -14.62 -6.24
N ASN A 9 -24.96 -15.05 -5.25
CA ASN A 9 -23.86 -14.25 -4.70
C ASN A 9 -22.51 -14.99 -4.78
N ASN A 10 -22.22 -15.64 -5.91
CA ASN A 10 -21.05 -16.52 -6.03
C ASN A 10 -19.97 -16.04 -7.04
N GLY A 11 -19.86 -14.74 -7.31
CA GLY A 11 -18.82 -14.24 -8.23
C GLY A 11 -18.83 -12.76 -8.62
N THR A 12 -19.65 -11.92 -7.97
CA THR A 12 -19.67 -10.48 -8.26
C THR A 12 -18.53 -9.76 -7.54
N VAL A 13 -17.66 -9.14 -8.33
CA VAL A 13 -16.57 -8.28 -7.82
C VAL A 13 -17.13 -6.94 -7.37
N ASP A 14 -16.88 -6.55 -6.12
CA ASP A 14 -17.22 -5.20 -5.63
C ASP A 14 -16.37 -4.14 -6.35
N THR A 15 -17.05 -3.25 -7.07
CA THR A 15 -16.45 -2.13 -7.81
C THR A 15 -16.68 -0.78 -7.14
N GLY A 16 -17.33 -0.74 -5.97
CA GLY A 16 -17.69 0.50 -5.27
C GLY A 16 -16.47 1.34 -4.84
N LYS A 17 -15.26 0.77 -4.85
CA LYS A 17 -14.00 1.45 -4.52
C LYS A 17 -13.05 1.60 -5.72
N ALA A 18 -13.48 1.28 -6.93
CA ALA A 18 -12.62 1.26 -8.12
C ALA A 18 -11.97 2.62 -8.44
N GLU A 19 -12.65 3.73 -8.15
CA GLU A 19 -12.15 5.10 -8.39
C GLU A 19 -11.10 5.56 -7.38
N ARG A 20 -10.80 4.77 -6.34
CA ARG A 20 -9.81 5.17 -5.33
C ARG A 20 -8.40 5.04 -5.88
N SER A 21 -7.68 6.15 -5.91
CA SER A 21 -6.24 6.15 -6.24
C SER A 21 -5.45 5.45 -5.15
N VAL A 22 -4.58 4.53 -5.57
CA VAL A 22 -3.73 3.72 -4.70
C VAL A 22 -2.30 3.73 -5.24
N TRP A 23 -1.33 3.66 -4.34
CA TRP A 23 0.08 3.54 -4.71
C TRP A 23 0.53 2.10 -4.53
N LEU A 24 1.15 1.55 -5.57
CA LEU A 24 1.81 0.26 -5.52
C LEU A 24 3.30 0.48 -5.36
N MET A 25 3.91 -0.20 -4.40
CA MET A 25 5.34 -0.13 -4.14
C MET A 25 5.96 -1.53 -4.13
N LYS A 26 7.18 -1.64 -4.66
CA LYS A 26 7.98 -2.85 -4.51
C LYS A 26 8.63 -2.85 -3.13
N CYS A 27 8.27 -3.82 -2.29
CA CYS A 27 8.81 -3.96 -0.94
C CYS A 27 9.86 -5.09 -0.86
N PRO A 28 11.13 -4.80 -0.51
CA PRO A 28 12.13 -5.83 -0.22
C PRO A 28 11.73 -6.76 0.93
N LEU A 29 12.10 -8.05 0.84
CA LEU A 29 11.71 -9.09 1.81
C LEU A 29 12.07 -8.76 3.26
N VAL A 30 13.26 -8.19 3.49
CA VAL A 30 13.70 -7.82 4.84
C VAL A 30 12.76 -6.78 5.50
N ILE A 31 12.22 -5.87 4.69
CA ILE A 31 11.29 -4.84 5.16
C ILE A 31 9.92 -5.47 5.42
N SER A 32 9.39 -6.27 4.48
CA SER A 32 8.07 -6.90 4.66
C SER A 32 8.01 -7.79 5.89
N ASN A 33 9.10 -8.53 6.18
CA ASN A 33 9.19 -9.37 7.38
C ASN A 33 9.17 -8.53 8.67
N SER A 34 9.90 -7.42 8.68
CA SER A 34 9.91 -6.50 9.82
C SER A 34 8.55 -5.81 10.05
N TRP A 35 7.80 -5.53 8.98
CA TRP A 35 6.46 -4.95 9.11
C TRP A 35 5.44 -5.98 9.62
N GLN A 36 5.50 -7.22 9.14
CA GLN A 36 4.61 -8.29 9.59
C GLN A 36 4.80 -8.59 11.07
N SER A 37 6.04 -8.67 11.55
CA SER A 37 6.29 -8.93 12.97
C SER A 37 5.71 -7.84 13.89
N ARG A 38 5.67 -6.60 13.41
CA ARG A 38 5.08 -5.46 14.12
C ARG A 38 3.58 -5.33 13.94
N ALA A 39 3.02 -5.77 12.82
CA ALA A 39 1.57 -5.81 12.63
C ALA A 39 0.90 -6.85 13.54
N SER A 40 1.61 -7.93 13.85
CA SER A 40 1.14 -8.99 14.75
C SER A 40 1.36 -8.70 16.24
N SER A 41 1.89 -7.53 16.62
CA SER A 41 2.04 -7.18 18.03
C SER A 41 0.71 -6.77 18.66
N SER A 42 0.56 -7.04 19.96
CA SER A 42 -0.65 -6.68 20.73
C SER A 42 -0.96 -5.19 20.76
N ASP A 43 0.02 -4.35 20.43
CA ASP A 43 -0.11 -2.91 20.24
C ASP A 43 0.46 -2.55 18.85
N PRO A 44 -0.37 -2.52 17.79
CA PRO A 44 0.09 -2.26 16.44
C PRO A 44 0.52 -0.80 16.29
N GLN A 45 1.82 -0.60 16.14
CA GLN A 45 2.44 0.73 15.98
C GLN A 45 2.77 1.00 14.50
N PRO A 46 2.76 2.27 14.04
CA PRO A 46 3.15 2.60 12.67
C PRO A 46 4.52 2.02 12.30
N VAL A 47 4.57 1.31 11.17
CA VAL A 47 5.77 0.57 10.74
C VAL A 47 6.80 1.46 10.04
N SER A 48 6.33 2.50 9.34
CA SER A 48 7.15 3.44 8.60
C SER A 48 6.39 4.75 8.33
N LYS A 49 7.10 5.75 7.82
CA LYS A 49 6.51 6.97 7.24
C LYS A 49 7.10 7.22 5.86
N VAL A 50 6.29 7.76 4.95
CA VAL A 50 6.73 8.25 3.65
C VAL A 50 6.92 9.75 3.74
N VAL A 51 8.07 10.25 3.30
CA VAL A 51 8.42 11.67 3.29
C VAL A 51 8.54 12.13 1.85
N LEU A 52 7.83 13.20 1.52
CA LEU A 52 7.94 13.93 0.26
C LEU A 52 8.74 15.20 0.50
N SER A 53 9.90 15.29 -0.15
CA SER A 53 10.74 16.47 -0.14
C SER A 53 10.61 17.21 -1.47
N LEU A 54 10.36 18.52 -1.40
CA LEU A 54 10.21 19.40 -2.55
C LEU A 54 11.23 20.54 -2.44
N ASP A 55 12.08 20.73 -3.45
CA ASP A 55 12.95 21.90 -3.58
C ASP A 55 12.30 22.95 -4.48
N PRO A 56 11.72 24.03 -3.93
CA PRO A 56 11.03 25.05 -4.71
C PRO A 56 11.98 25.91 -5.55
N LEU A 57 13.29 25.89 -5.27
CA LEU A 57 14.27 26.67 -6.02
C LEU A 57 14.68 25.99 -7.34
N ARG A 58 14.26 24.73 -7.55
CA ARG A 58 14.64 23.92 -8.71
C ARG A 58 13.43 23.26 -9.37
N PRO A 59 12.38 24.00 -9.76
CA PRO A 59 11.10 23.41 -10.19
C PRO A 59 11.21 22.50 -11.43
N ASP A 60 12.20 22.72 -12.29
CA ASP A 60 12.40 21.95 -13.53
C ASP A 60 13.31 20.73 -13.36
N ASP A 61 13.89 20.52 -12.17
CA ASP A 61 14.79 19.40 -11.92
C ASP A 61 13.98 18.16 -11.51
N PRO A 62 14.10 17.01 -12.21
CA PRO A 62 13.41 15.78 -11.82
C PRO A 62 13.83 15.28 -10.42
N SER A 63 14.96 15.74 -9.88
CA SER A 63 15.41 15.47 -8.51
C SER A 63 14.86 16.45 -7.46
N ALA A 64 14.11 17.48 -7.87
CA ALA A 64 13.48 18.43 -6.95
C ALA A 64 12.35 17.81 -6.14
N VAL A 65 11.77 16.72 -6.63
CA VAL A 65 10.77 15.94 -5.93
C VAL A 65 11.38 14.60 -5.52
N GLN A 66 11.51 14.36 -4.22
CA GLN A 66 12.08 13.12 -3.70
C GLN A 66 11.12 12.46 -2.72
N PHE A 67 10.92 11.16 -2.90
CA PHE A 67 10.18 10.33 -1.97
C PHE A 67 11.17 9.46 -1.21
N THR A 68 11.07 9.46 0.12
CA THR A 68 11.82 8.56 0.99
C THR A 68 10.88 7.86 1.94
N MET A 69 11.29 6.70 2.44
CA MET A 69 10.59 5.93 3.45
C MET A 69 11.50 5.78 4.65
N GLU A 70 11.07 6.32 5.79
CA GLU A 70 11.76 6.15 7.06
C GLU A 70 11.10 5.04 7.89
N MET A 71 11.90 4.09 8.35
CA MET A 71 11.43 2.97 9.17
C MET A 71 11.36 3.36 10.64
N ASN A 72 10.28 2.94 11.31
CA ASN A 72 10.16 3.09 12.75
C ASN A 72 10.84 1.89 13.44
N GLY A 73 11.60 2.11 14.51
CA GLY A 73 12.07 1.05 15.41
C GLY A 73 13.05 0.02 14.83
N SER A 74 13.94 0.40 13.89
CA SER A 74 15.03 -0.48 13.44
C SER A 74 16.35 -0.19 14.18
N ASP A 75 16.76 -1.10 15.06
CA ASP A 75 18.11 -1.06 15.67
C ASP A 75 19.19 -1.66 14.75
N MET A 76 18.77 -2.39 13.69
CA MET A 76 19.65 -3.11 12.77
C MET A 76 19.14 -2.94 11.32
N GLY A 77 19.60 -1.90 10.62
CA GLY A 77 19.34 -1.69 9.18
C GLY A 77 19.28 -0.22 8.74
N PRO A 78 19.19 0.05 7.42
CA PRO A 78 18.99 1.40 6.90
C PRO A 78 17.70 2.00 7.46
N ARG A 79 17.84 3.16 8.13
CA ARG A 79 16.71 3.89 8.72
C ARG A 79 15.84 4.57 7.65
N SER A 80 16.39 4.83 6.47
CA SER A 80 15.71 5.52 5.37
C SER A 80 16.00 4.84 4.03
N TYR A 81 14.99 4.77 3.17
CA TYR A 81 15.04 4.19 1.83
C TYR A 81 14.50 5.19 0.82
N SER A 82 15.26 5.46 -0.25
CA SER A 82 14.75 6.26 -1.37
C SER A 82 13.70 5.48 -2.16
N LEU A 83 12.59 6.13 -2.48
CA LEU A 83 11.50 5.57 -3.28
C LEU A 83 11.53 6.18 -4.68
N ASN A 84 11.73 5.34 -5.69
CA ASN A 84 11.60 5.75 -7.08
C ASN A 84 10.12 5.70 -7.48
N MET A 85 9.66 6.75 -8.16
CA MET A 85 8.34 6.76 -8.77
C MET A 85 8.41 6.41 -10.24
N PHE A 86 7.59 5.44 -10.63
CA PHE A 86 7.39 5.06 -12.02
C PHE A 86 5.92 5.27 -12.35
N LYS A 87 5.64 5.94 -13.46
CA LYS A 87 4.29 6.14 -13.99
C LYS A 87 4.02 5.28 -15.23
N ASP A 88 5.02 4.54 -15.68
CA ASP A 88 5.01 3.74 -16.91
C ASP A 88 4.40 2.37 -16.64
N PHE A 89 3.10 2.32 -16.36
CA PHE A 89 2.39 1.06 -16.14
C PHE A 89 1.21 0.86 -17.08
N VAL A 90 1.05 -0.39 -17.49
CA VAL A 90 -0.17 -0.98 -18.05
C VAL A 90 -1.33 -0.73 -17.06
N PRO A 91 -2.58 -0.47 -17.50
CA PRO A 91 -3.71 -0.31 -16.59
C PRO A 91 -3.78 -1.45 -15.56
N MET A 92 -3.70 -1.11 -14.27
CA MET A 92 -3.78 -2.05 -13.15
C MET A 92 -5.03 -1.77 -12.31
N SER A 93 -5.66 -2.82 -11.80
CA SER A 93 -6.82 -2.75 -10.91
C SER A 93 -6.58 -3.64 -9.70
N ILE A 94 -7.02 -3.19 -8.52
CA ILE A 94 -6.86 -3.92 -7.25
C ILE A 94 -8.24 -4.42 -6.80
N PHE A 95 -8.30 -5.70 -6.45
CA PHE A 95 -9.47 -6.34 -5.86
C PHE A 95 -9.05 -7.07 -4.58
N SER A 96 -9.93 -7.14 -3.59
CA SER A 96 -9.71 -7.88 -2.36
C SER A 96 -10.77 -8.95 -2.19
N GLU A 97 -10.37 -10.14 -1.77
CA GLU A 97 -11.26 -11.22 -1.38
C GLU A 97 -11.36 -11.26 0.15
N SER A 98 -12.58 -11.22 0.69
CA SER A 98 -12.85 -11.43 2.11
C SER A 98 -13.52 -12.79 2.30
N GLN A 99 -13.03 -13.62 3.21
CA GLN A 99 -13.84 -14.72 3.75
C GLN A 99 -15.03 -14.09 4.47
N GLY A 100 -16.25 -14.41 4.03
CA GLY A 100 -17.47 -13.96 4.70
C GLY A 100 -17.46 -14.32 6.19
N GLU A 101 -18.17 -13.56 7.01
CA GLU A 101 -18.41 -13.93 8.40
C GLU A 101 -19.01 -15.35 8.44
N VAL A 102 -18.40 -16.24 9.23
CA VAL A 102 -18.91 -17.59 9.52
C VAL A 102 -20.01 -17.50 10.56
#